data_AF-A0A7K2Q5G4-F1
#
_entry.id   AF-A0A7K2Q5G4-F1
#
_cell.length_a   1.000
_cell.length_b   1.000
_cell.length_c   1.000
_cell.angle_alpha   90.00
_cell.angle_beta   90.00
_cell.angle_gamma   90.00
#
_symmetry.space_group_name_H-M   'P 1'
#
loop_
_entity.id
_entity.type
_entity.pdbx_description
1 polymer ?
#
loop_
_entity_poly.entity_id
_entity_poly.type
_entity_poly.pdbx_seq_one_letter_code
_entity_poly.pdbx_strand_id
1 'polypeptide(L)'
;MTAQPDHQADRPGFNPPMGTLAELREALSSWGFPGDRQRFEEELDALDLDDLTKVRELTQAYRHRVLLRYDAQGMAALARTTDDVEDELRRKLTEAGAR
;
A
#
# COMPACT_ATOMS: atom_id res chain seq x y z
N MET A 1 -15.46 9.15 -35.95
CA MET A 1 -14.82 9.65 -34.73
C MET A 1 -15.12 8.68 -33.61
N THR A 2 -14.19 7.77 -33.32
CA THR A 2 -14.28 6.86 -32.16
C THR A 2 -13.32 7.40 -31.11
N ALA A 3 -13.86 7.87 -29.98
CA ALA A 3 -13.07 8.28 -28.83
C ALA A 3 -12.32 7.05 -28.29
N GLN A 4 -11.00 7.10 -28.37
CA GLN A 4 -10.12 6.11 -27.75
C GLN A 4 -10.18 6.35 -26.23
N PRO A 5 -10.47 5.33 -25.41
CA PRO A 5 -10.52 5.52 -23.96
C PRO A 5 -9.16 5.96 -23.49
N ASP A 6 -9.11 7.12 -22.82
CA ASP A 6 -7.94 7.65 -22.13
C ASP A 6 -7.44 6.56 -21.17
N HIS A 7 -6.43 5.82 -21.60
CA HIS A 7 -5.69 4.94 -20.73
C HIS A 7 -4.87 5.86 -19.81
N GLN A 8 -5.45 6.26 -18.68
CA GLN A 8 -4.69 6.79 -17.53
C GLN A 8 -3.67 5.77 -16.96
N ALA A 9 -3.39 4.68 -17.67
CA ALA A 9 -2.60 3.53 -17.25
C ALA A 9 -1.09 3.68 -17.48
N ASP A 10 -0.58 4.89 -17.80
CA ASP A 10 0.83 5.08 -18.14
C ASP A 10 1.50 6.23 -17.36
N ARG A 11 1.12 6.41 -16.09
CA ARG A 11 2.10 6.98 -15.16
C ARG A 11 3.10 5.85 -14.89
N PRO A 12 4.42 6.03 -15.15
CA PRO A 12 5.40 5.04 -14.75
C PRO A 12 5.17 4.79 -13.26
N GLY A 13 4.72 3.57 -12.93
CA GLY A 13 4.42 3.20 -11.56
C GLY A 13 5.65 3.51 -10.73
N PHE A 14 5.54 4.45 -9.79
CA PHE A 14 6.64 4.77 -8.90
C PHE A 14 6.94 3.51 -8.10
N ASN A 15 8.05 2.88 -8.45
CA ASN A 15 8.57 1.73 -7.75
C ASN A 15 9.93 2.13 -7.20
N PRO A 16 9.98 2.61 -5.94
CA PRO A 16 11.26 2.97 -5.35
C PRO A 16 12.15 1.73 -5.34
N PRO A 17 13.47 1.87 -5.56
CA PRO A 17 14.39 0.76 -5.44
C PRO A 17 14.26 0.20 -4.02
N MET A 18 13.88 -1.07 -3.92
CA MET A 18 13.68 -1.80 -2.66
C MET A 18 14.16 -3.25 -2.80
N GLY A 19 15.06 -3.55 -3.76
CA GLY A 19 15.55 -4.89 -4.04
C GLY A 19 16.41 -5.47 -2.91
N THR A 20 17.07 -4.60 -2.15
CA THR A 20 17.90 -4.93 -0.98
C THR A 20 17.32 -4.37 0.33
N LEU A 21 17.81 -4.85 1.47
CA LEU A 21 17.45 -4.31 2.78
C LEU A 21 17.89 -2.85 2.93
N ALA A 22 19.07 -2.49 2.44
CA ALA A 22 19.56 -1.11 2.48
C ALA A 22 18.65 -0.16 1.68
N GLU A 23 18.26 -0.58 0.47
CA GLU A 23 17.29 0.14 -0.35
C GLU A 23 15.93 0.27 0.33
N LEU A 24 15.44 -0.78 1.00
CA LEU A 24 14.20 -0.71 1.78
C LEU A 24 14.29 0.30 2.94
N ARG A 25 15.42 0.37 3.65
CA ARG A 25 15.62 1.34 4.74
C ARG A 25 15.56 2.79 4.26
N GLU A 26 16.22 3.06 3.14
CA GLU A 26 16.16 4.38 2.51
C GLU A 26 14.75 4.69 2.01
N ALA A 27 14.06 3.69 1.48
CA ALA A 27 12.69 3.83 1.03
C ALA A 27 11.71 4.12 2.17
N LEU A 28 11.87 3.46 3.32
CA LEU A 28 11.07 3.72 4.52
C LEU A 28 11.36 5.11 5.10
N SER A 29 12.60 5.60 4.99
CA SER A 29 12.97 6.94 5.44
C SER A 29 12.35 8.03 4.56
N SER A 30 12.39 7.82 3.25
CA SER A 30 12.02 8.85 2.27
C SER A 30 10.53 8.84 1.93
N TRP A 31 9.93 7.64 1.91
CA TRP A 31 8.57 7.41 1.43
C TRP A 31 7.70 6.58 2.39
N GLY A 32 8.25 6.02 3.47
CA GLY A 32 7.48 5.29 4.49
C GLY A 32 6.63 6.22 5.38
N PHE A 33 5.73 5.66 6.19
CA PHE A 33 5.02 6.44 7.21
C PHE A 33 6.00 6.89 8.30
N PRO A 34 5.72 8.03 8.98
CA PRO A 34 6.54 8.46 10.12
C PRO A 34 6.69 7.34 11.16
N GLY A 35 7.92 6.99 11.50
CA GLY A 35 8.25 5.91 12.43
C GLY A 35 8.43 4.51 11.80
N ASP A 36 8.09 4.32 10.53
CA ASP A 36 8.19 3.00 9.88
C ASP A 36 9.60 2.46 9.82
N ARG A 37 10.59 3.33 9.53
CA ARG A 37 11.99 2.92 9.56
C ARG A 37 12.40 2.42 10.94
N GLN A 38 12.06 3.17 11.99
CA GLN A 38 12.45 2.80 13.35
C GLN A 38 11.83 1.45 13.74
N ARG A 39 10.53 1.29 13.49
CA ARG A 39 9.81 0.06 13.77
C ARG A 39 10.34 -1.13 12.96
N PHE A 40 10.73 -0.90 11.70
CA PHE A 40 11.35 -1.91 10.86
C PHE A 40 12.68 -2.41 11.45
N GLU A 41 13.56 -1.51 11.91
CA GLU A 41 14.81 -1.92 12.55
C GLU A 41 14.55 -2.66 13.87
N GLU A 42 13.61 -2.18 14.70
CA GLU A 42 13.25 -2.84 15.97
C GLU A 42 12.72 -4.27 15.74
N GLU A 43 11.85 -4.45 14.73
CA GLU A 43 11.33 -5.77 14.36
C GLU A 43 12.43 -6.65 13.74
N LEU A 44 13.33 -6.08 12.94
CA LEU A 44 14.46 -6.80 12.34
C LEU A 44 15.51 -7.24 13.38
N ASP A 45 15.79 -6.42 14.37
CA ASP A 45 16.71 -6.73 15.48
C ASP A 45 16.14 -7.80 16.42
N ALA A 46 14.81 -7.85 16.57
CA ALA A 46 14.13 -8.87 17.36
C ALA A 46 13.99 -10.21 16.62
N LEU A 47 14.25 -10.23 15.30
CA LEU A 47 14.13 -11.41 14.46
C LEU A 47 15.39 -12.27 14.49
N ASP A 48 15.18 -13.57 14.45
CA ASP A 48 16.26 -14.51 14.14
C ASP A 48 16.61 -14.38 12.64
N LEU A 49 17.80 -13.84 12.36
CA LEU A 49 18.25 -13.58 10.99
C LEU A 49 18.54 -14.86 10.20
N ASP A 50 18.69 -16.01 10.88
CA ASP A 50 18.81 -17.31 10.24
C ASP A 50 17.45 -17.82 9.71
N ASP A 51 16.34 -17.30 10.23
CA ASP A 51 15.00 -17.54 9.70
C ASP A 51 14.69 -16.61 8.52
N LEU A 52 15.26 -16.96 7.36
CA LEU A 52 15.09 -16.21 6.11
C LEU A 52 13.63 -16.08 5.67
N THR A 53 12.73 -16.98 6.11
CA THR A 53 11.30 -16.89 5.79
C THR A 53 10.70 -15.67 6.47
N LYS A 54 10.93 -15.53 7.78
CA LYS A 54 10.41 -14.39 8.53
C LYS A 54 11.04 -13.07 8.10
N VAL A 55 12.35 -13.05 7.80
CA VAL A 55 13.00 -11.85 7.26
C VAL A 55 12.37 -11.43 5.94
N ARG A 56 12.04 -12.39 5.06
CA ARG A 56 11.35 -12.13 3.80
C ARG A 56 9.93 -11.59 4.01
N GLU A 57 9.17 -12.18 4.93
CA GLU A 57 7.82 -11.72 5.27
C GLU A 57 7.82 -10.30 5.81
N LEU A 58 8.73 -9.98 6.74
CA LEU A 58 8.91 -8.64 7.26
C LEU A 58 9.24 -7.66 6.12
N THR A 59 10.24 -7.97 5.31
CA THR A 59 10.66 -7.13 4.17
C THR A 59 9.49 -6.89 3.21
N GLN A 60 8.66 -7.89 2.93
CA GLN A 60 7.49 -7.76 2.06
C GLN A 60 6.39 -6.89 2.66
N ALA A 61 6.12 -7.02 3.96
CA ALA A 61 5.14 -6.18 4.65
C ALA A 61 5.50 -4.69 4.55
N TYR A 62 6.76 -4.34 4.78
CA TYR A 62 7.22 -2.96 4.71
C TYR A 62 7.32 -2.43 3.27
N ARG A 63 7.73 -3.25 2.29
CA ARG A 63 7.62 -2.90 0.86
C ARG A 63 6.20 -2.56 0.46
N HIS A 64 5.23 -3.40 0.86
CA HIS A 64 3.82 -3.17 0.58
C HIS A 64 3.36 -1.85 1.19
N ARG A 65 3.81 -1.53 2.40
CA ARG A 65 3.46 -0.28 3.09
C ARG A 65 3.98 0.97 2.37
N VAL A 66 5.19 0.92 1.84
CA VAL A 66 5.75 2.00 0.99
C VAL A 66 4.93 2.16 -0.30
N LEU A 67 4.59 1.06 -0.96
CA LEU A 67 3.78 1.09 -2.18
C LEU A 67 2.36 1.61 -1.93
N LEU A 68 1.74 1.21 -0.81
CA LEU A 68 0.40 1.61 -0.42
C LEU A 68 0.28 3.13 -0.26
N ARG A 69 1.33 3.80 0.23
CA ARG A 69 1.35 5.27 0.32
C ARG A 69 1.31 5.95 -1.05
N TYR A 70 1.84 5.28 -2.08
CA TYR A 70 1.85 5.79 -3.45
C TYR A 70 0.60 5.40 -4.25
N ASP A 71 -0.15 4.40 -3.79
CA ASP A 71 -1.46 4.08 -4.32
C ASP A 71 -2.49 5.12 -3.85
N ALA A 72 -2.71 6.15 -4.68
CA ALA A 72 -3.68 7.21 -4.40
C ALA A 72 -5.10 6.65 -4.19
N GLN A 73 -5.45 5.55 -4.86
CA GLN A 73 -6.73 4.89 -4.69
C GLN A 73 -6.78 4.10 -3.38
N GLY A 74 -5.70 3.40 -3.02
CA GLY A 74 -5.52 2.71 -1.74
C GLY A 74 -5.53 3.65 -0.54
N MET A 75 -4.86 4.81 -0.63
CA MET A 75 -4.93 5.85 0.39
C MET A 75 -6.31 6.48 0.49
N ALA A 76 -7.00 6.72 -0.63
CA ALA A 76 -8.38 7.20 -0.61
C ALA A 76 -9.34 6.17 0.00
N ALA A 77 -9.11 4.87 -0.25
CA ALA A 77 -9.88 3.80 0.37
C ALA A 77 -9.66 3.70 1.89
N LEU A 78 -8.42 3.92 2.36
CA LEU A 78 -8.10 3.97 3.79
C LEU A 78 -8.60 5.24 4.49
N ALA A 79 -8.71 6.35 3.75
CA ALA A 79 -9.26 7.60 4.27
C ALA A 79 -10.79 7.63 4.32
N ARG A 80 -11.47 6.70 3.65
CA ARG A 80 -12.92 6.56 3.73
C ARG A 80 -13.33 6.13 5.13
N THR A 81 -14.34 6.81 5.67
CA THR A 81 -14.91 6.42 6.95
C THR A 81 -15.74 5.15 6.77
N THR A 82 -15.88 4.38 7.84
CA THR A 82 -16.76 3.19 7.84
C THR A 82 -18.20 3.58 7.51
N ASP A 83 -18.64 4.75 7.98
CA ASP A 83 -19.98 5.30 7.72
C ASP A 83 -20.20 5.58 6.22
N ASP A 84 -19.21 6.17 5.53
CA ASP A 84 -19.29 6.42 4.08
C ASP A 84 -19.43 5.11 3.28
N VAL A 85 -18.75 4.05 3.72
CA VAL A 85 -18.81 2.72 3.09
C VAL A 85 -20.15 2.05 3.37
N GLU A 86 -20.67 2.14 4.59
CA GLU A 86 -21.99 1.62 4.94
C GLU A 86 -23.12 2.29 4.16
N ASP A 87 -23.07 3.62 4.01
CA ASP A 87 -24.08 4.36 3.26
C ASP A 87 -24.04 4.05 1.76
N GLU A 88 -22.84 3.88 1.18
CA GLU A 88 -22.69 3.42 -0.20
C GLU A 88 -23.25 2.00 -0.38
N LEU A 89 -22.98 1.09 0.56
CA LEU A 89 -23.49 -0.28 0.53
C LEU A 89 -25.02 -0.31 0.64
N ARG A 90 -25.60 0.48 1.55
CA ARG A 90 -27.05 0.61 1.73
C ARG A 90 -27.73 1.14 0.47
N ARG A 91 -27.12 2.12 -0.21
CA ARG A 91 -27.63 2.64 -1.48
C ARG A 91 -27.62 1.57 -2.57
N LYS A 92 -26.49 0.86 -2.76
CA LYS A 92 -26.36 -0.20 -3.77
C LYS A 92 -27.32 -1.36 -3.55
N LEU A 93 -27.54 -1.77 -2.31
CA LEU A 93 -28.52 -2.82 -1.98
C LEU A 93 -29.96 -2.38 -2.28
N THR A 94 -30.29 -1.11 -2.04
CA THR A 94 -31.59 -0.53 -2.38
C THR A 94 -31.81 -0.49 -3.90
N GLU A 95 -30.80 -0.05 -4.66
CA GLU A 95 -30.82 0.00 -6.12
C GLU A 95 -30.90 -1.39 -6.76
N ALA A 96 -30.23 -2.39 -6.17
CA ALA A 96 -30.27 -3.78 -6.61
C ALA A 96 -31.61 -4.48 -6.30
N GLY A 97 -32.26 -4.12 -5.19
CA GLY A 97 -33.58 -4.65 -4.82
C GLY A 97 -34.76 -3.94 -5.50
N ALA A 98 -34.53 -2.81 -6.17
CA ALA A 98 -35.54 -2.07 -6.92
C ALA A 98 -35.67 -2.50 -8.39
N ARG A 99 -34.92 -3.52 -8.82
CA ARG A 99 -35.04 -4.20 -10.13
C ARG A 99 -35.68 -5.56 -9.95
#